data_AF-A0A445GTC6-F1
#
_entry.id   AF-A0A445GTC6-F1
#
_cell.length_a   1.000
_cell.length_b   1.000
_cell.length_c   1.000
_cell.angle_alpha   90.00
_cell.angle_beta   90.00
_cell.angle_gamma   90.00
#
_symmetry.space_group_name_H-M   'P 1'
#
loop_
_entity.id
_entity.type
_entity.pdbx_description
1 polymer ?
#
loop_
_entity_poly.entity_id
_entity_poly.type
_entity_poly.pdbx_seq_one_letter_code
_entity_poly.pdbx_strand_id
1 'polypeptide(L)'
;MAALKQPTIRVVAIIAEGVPESDTKQLVAYARANNKVVIGPATDGGIQAGAFKIGDTAGTIDNIIHCKLYRPGSVGFVSKSGGMSNELYNTIARVTDGIYEGIDIGGDAFPGSTLSDHVLRFNNIPQIKMMVVLGELGGRDEYSLVDALKQGKVSKPVVAWVDHEGAKSGSQLESAQAKNQALRDAGAVVPTSYETFEAAIKEAFDKLVEEGNITPVKETTPPPIPEDLNSAIKSGKVRAPTHIISTISDERGEEQCYAGVSMSSIIEEGYGVGGVVSLLWFKRSLPHYCTQFIEMCIMLCADHGPCASGAHNAIVTARAGKDLISSIVSGMLTIGPRFGGAIDDAARYFKDAHDRGLTPYEFVEGMKKKGIRVPGIGHRVKNKDNKDKRVELLQKFARTHFPCVKYMEYAIQVEDYTLSKANNLILNVDGAIASLFLDLFVGSGLFSKQEIDEIVEIGYLNGFFVLARCIGLIGHTFDQKRLKQPLYRHPWEDVLYTK
;
A
#
# COMPACT_ATOMS: atom_id res chain seq x y z
N MET A 1 2.26 -32.56 4.97
CA MET A 1 1.52 -33.85 4.92
C MET A 1 0.46 -33.92 3.81
N ALA A 2 -0.46 -32.95 3.70
CA ALA A 2 -1.55 -33.00 2.70
C ALA A 2 -1.07 -33.22 1.25
N ALA A 3 -0.02 -32.50 0.82
CA ALA A 3 0.59 -32.67 -0.51
C ALA A 3 1.14 -34.09 -0.72
N LEU A 4 1.82 -34.66 0.28
CA LEU A 4 2.35 -36.03 0.20
C LEU A 4 1.22 -37.07 0.06
N LYS A 5 0.02 -36.80 0.57
CA LYS A 5 -1.15 -37.70 0.41
C LYS A 5 -1.74 -37.66 -1.00
N GLN A 6 -1.43 -36.65 -1.83
CA GLN A 6 -1.95 -36.57 -3.18
C GLN A 6 -1.23 -37.56 -4.12
N PRO A 7 -1.94 -38.43 -4.85
CA PRO A 7 -1.30 -39.44 -5.71
C PRO A 7 -0.43 -38.84 -6.82
N THR A 8 -0.80 -37.67 -7.35
CA THR A 8 -0.13 -37.01 -8.48
C THR A 8 1.15 -36.25 -8.09
N ILE A 9 1.39 -36.02 -6.80
CA ILE A 9 2.57 -35.30 -6.32
C ILE A 9 3.66 -36.29 -5.93
N ARG A 10 4.82 -36.24 -6.61
CA ARG A 10 5.95 -37.15 -6.32
C ARG A 10 7.06 -36.51 -5.48
N VAL A 11 7.28 -35.21 -5.65
CA VAL A 11 8.34 -34.45 -4.99
C VAL A 11 7.71 -33.27 -4.27
N VAL A 12 8.12 -33.03 -3.03
CA VAL A 12 7.72 -31.85 -2.24
C VAL A 12 8.99 -31.17 -1.74
N ALA A 13 9.21 -29.92 -2.15
CA ALA A 13 10.24 -29.08 -1.55
C ALA A 13 9.65 -28.30 -0.36
N ILE A 14 10.29 -28.35 0.80
CA ILE A 14 9.88 -27.66 2.02
C ILE A 14 10.86 -26.51 2.26
N ILE A 15 10.48 -25.29 1.87
CA ILE A 15 11.36 -24.12 1.98
C ILE A 15 11.49 -23.62 3.43
N ALA A 16 10.46 -23.83 4.24
CA ALA A 16 10.42 -23.31 5.60
C ALA A 16 11.58 -23.82 6.47
N GLU A 17 12.26 -22.89 7.14
CA GLU A 17 13.24 -23.16 8.20
C GLU A 17 12.55 -23.31 9.57
N GLY A 18 13.17 -24.07 10.47
CA GLY A 18 12.67 -24.20 11.85
C GLY A 18 11.47 -25.15 11.99
N VAL A 19 11.33 -26.13 11.10
CA VAL A 19 10.29 -27.17 11.22
C VAL A 19 10.65 -28.09 12.39
N PRO A 20 9.73 -28.37 13.34
CA PRO A 20 10.02 -29.27 14.44
C PRO A 20 10.51 -30.65 13.95
N GLU A 21 11.62 -31.13 14.51
CA GLU A 21 12.24 -32.39 14.07
C GLU A 21 11.27 -33.58 14.07
N SER A 22 10.36 -33.63 15.05
CA SER A 22 9.33 -34.68 15.14
C SER A 22 8.42 -34.69 13.91
N ASP A 23 8.04 -33.51 13.42
CA ASP A 23 7.16 -33.39 12.25
C ASP A 23 7.92 -33.77 10.98
N THR A 24 9.17 -33.30 10.86
CA THR A 24 10.05 -33.67 9.74
C THR A 24 10.25 -35.19 9.67
N LYS A 25 10.49 -35.85 10.82
CA LYS A 25 10.59 -37.33 10.89
C LYS A 25 9.32 -38.03 10.41
N GLN A 26 8.13 -37.52 10.76
CA GLN A 26 6.87 -38.07 10.26
C GLN A 26 6.70 -37.87 8.75
N LEU A 27 7.08 -36.71 8.22
CA LEU A 27 7.04 -36.42 6.79
C LEU A 27 7.99 -37.33 6.01
N VAL A 28 9.23 -37.49 6.48
CA VAL A 28 10.25 -38.40 5.92
C VAL A 28 9.73 -39.84 5.90
N ALA A 29 9.21 -40.32 7.03
CA ALA A 29 8.69 -41.68 7.14
C ALA A 29 7.55 -41.94 6.15
N TYR A 30 6.60 -41.00 6.06
CA TYR A 30 5.50 -41.10 5.11
C TYR A 30 5.99 -41.06 3.65
N ALA A 31 6.90 -40.15 3.32
CA ALA A 31 7.42 -40.01 1.97
C ALA A 31 8.13 -41.30 1.51
N ARG A 32 9.00 -41.86 2.35
CA ARG A 32 9.70 -43.13 2.08
C ARG A 32 8.72 -44.29 1.89
N ALA A 33 7.73 -44.44 2.78
CA ALA A 33 6.72 -45.50 2.68
C ALA A 33 5.85 -45.41 1.41
N ASN A 34 5.77 -44.23 0.79
CA ASN A 34 4.91 -43.97 -0.37
C ASN A 34 5.71 -43.65 -1.65
N ASN A 35 7.02 -43.95 -1.69
CA ASN A 35 7.90 -43.69 -2.84
C ASN A 35 7.86 -42.22 -3.34
N LYS A 36 7.85 -41.28 -2.39
CA LYS A 36 7.88 -39.84 -2.62
C LYS A 36 9.20 -39.26 -2.13
N VAL A 37 9.57 -38.10 -2.68
CA VAL A 37 10.79 -37.36 -2.31
C VAL A 37 10.39 -36.09 -1.58
N VAL A 38 11.11 -35.79 -0.50
CA VAL A 38 11.04 -34.50 0.19
C VAL A 38 12.40 -33.84 0.08
N ILE A 39 12.50 -32.63 -0.46
CA ILE A 39 13.71 -31.81 -0.48
C ILE A 39 13.53 -30.75 0.61
N GLY A 40 14.52 -30.54 1.48
CA GLY A 40 14.37 -29.75 2.71
C GLY A 40 13.83 -30.59 3.88
N PRO A 41 13.40 -29.98 5.01
CA PRO A 41 13.13 -28.56 5.21
C PRO A 41 14.38 -27.67 5.23
N ALA A 42 14.19 -26.37 5.39
CA ALA A 42 15.27 -25.38 5.43
C ALA A 42 16.16 -25.39 4.18
N THR A 43 15.53 -25.33 3.01
CA THR A 43 16.23 -25.41 1.72
C THR A 43 15.80 -24.32 0.73
N ASP A 44 16.72 -23.88 -0.10
CA ASP A 44 16.42 -23.08 -1.29
C ASP A 44 15.80 -23.93 -2.43
N GLY A 45 15.92 -25.26 -2.34
CA GLY A 45 15.37 -26.24 -3.26
C GLY A 45 16.42 -26.90 -4.16
N GLY A 46 16.39 -26.57 -5.45
CA GLY A 46 17.24 -27.21 -6.44
C GLY A 46 16.91 -26.78 -7.87
N ILE A 47 17.86 -27.03 -8.76
CA ILE A 47 17.76 -26.70 -10.18
C ILE A 47 18.31 -27.83 -11.04
N GLN A 48 17.52 -28.26 -12.01
CA GLN A 48 18.00 -29.03 -13.15
C GLN A 48 18.17 -28.06 -14.32
N ALA A 49 19.41 -27.83 -14.72
CA ALA A 49 19.76 -26.79 -15.67
C ALA A 49 19.12 -27.05 -17.04
N GLY A 50 18.52 -25.99 -17.61
CA GLY A 50 17.73 -26.08 -18.85
C GLY A 50 16.40 -26.82 -18.74
N ALA A 51 15.96 -27.23 -17.53
CA ALA A 51 14.73 -27.98 -17.32
C ALA A 51 13.80 -27.35 -16.27
N PHE A 52 14.19 -27.37 -14.99
CA PHE A 52 13.31 -26.96 -13.89
C PHE A 52 14.08 -26.35 -12.74
N LYS A 53 13.55 -25.27 -12.16
CA LYS A 53 14.07 -24.60 -10.96
C LYS A 53 12.97 -24.59 -9.89
N ILE A 54 13.33 -25.00 -8.67
CA ILE A 54 12.44 -24.92 -7.50
C ILE A 54 12.53 -23.51 -6.91
N GLY A 55 11.41 -22.79 -6.86
CA GLY A 55 11.30 -21.52 -6.13
C GLY A 55 12.40 -20.52 -6.49
N ASP A 56 13.15 -20.08 -5.48
CA ASP A 56 14.16 -19.02 -5.60
C ASP A 56 15.59 -19.53 -5.88
N THR A 57 15.81 -20.86 -6.00
CA THR A 57 17.14 -21.45 -6.28
C THR A 57 17.87 -20.71 -7.41
N ALA A 58 19.15 -20.34 -7.25
CA ALA A 58 19.91 -19.55 -8.23
C ALA A 58 19.47 -18.09 -8.44
N GLY A 59 18.51 -17.56 -7.69
CA GLY A 59 18.20 -16.13 -7.63
C GLY A 59 17.71 -15.52 -8.95
N THR A 60 18.29 -14.37 -9.32
CA THR A 60 17.87 -13.58 -10.48
C THR A 60 18.18 -14.26 -11.81
N ILE A 61 17.50 -13.83 -12.89
CA ILE A 61 17.79 -14.28 -14.25
C ILE A 61 19.26 -14.00 -14.61
N ASP A 62 19.82 -12.87 -14.19
CA ASP A 62 21.23 -12.53 -14.45
C ASP A 62 22.17 -13.58 -13.87
N ASN A 63 21.90 -14.07 -12.64
CA ASN A 63 22.70 -15.12 -12.04
C ASN A 63 22.51 -16.48 -12.75
N ILE A 64 21.30 -16.80 -13.20
CA ILE A 64 21.03 -18.00 -14.03
C ILE A 64 21.85 -17.97 -15.32
N ILE A 65 21.95 -16.81 -15.98
CA ILE A 65 22.74 -16.63 -17.20
C ILE A 65 24.24 -16.72 -16.87
N HIS A 66 24.70 -16.03 -15.83
CA HIS A 66 26.10 -16.02 -15.42
C HIS A 66 26.62 -17.41 -15.05
N CYS A 67 25.81 -18.18 -14.31
CA CYS A 67 26.13 -19.56 -13.91
C CYS A 67 25.78 -20.60 -14.99
N LYS A 68 25.40 -20.17 -16.21
CA LYS A 68 25.08 -21.05 -17.35
C LYS A 68 23.97 -22.08 -17.07
N LEU A 69 23.06 -21.79 -16.14
CA LEU A 69 22.03 -22.72 -15.67
C LEU A 69 20.84 -22.85 -16.64
N TYR A 70 20.83 -22.10 -17.75
CA TYR A 70 19.85 -22.21 -18.83
C TYR A 70 20.08 -23.43 -19.74
N ARG A 71 21.19 -24.17 -19.57
CA ARG A 71 21.51 -25.38 -20.32
C ARG A 71 22.23 -26.40 -19.43
N PRO A 72 22.03 -27.72 -19.65
CA PRO A 72 22.68 -28.73 -18.84
C PRO A 72 24.19 -28.82 -19.11
N GLY A 73 24.98 -29.02 -18.07
CA GLY A 73 26.37 -29.50 -18.13
C GLY A 73 26.48 -30.98 -17.74
N SER A 74 27.62 -31.38 -17.17
CA SER A 74 27.92 -32.77 -16.82
C SER A 74 28.07 -33.02 -15.31
N VAL A 75 27.91 -31.99 -14.47
CA VAL A 75 28.16 -32.07 -13.02
C VAL A 75 26.86 -32.21 -12.23
N GLY A 76 26.77 -33.23 -11.36
CA GLY A 76 25.72 -33.34 -10.35
C GLY A 76 26.17 -32.69 -9.04
N PHE A 77 25.43 -31.74 -8.50
CA PHE A 77 25.79 -31.04 -7.27
C PHE A 77 24.78 -31.31 -6.16
N VAL A 78 25.26 -31.55 -4.94
CA VAL A 78 24.39 -31.61 -3.75
C VAL A 78 25.04 -30.94 -2.55
N SER A 79 24.26 -30.15 -1.80
CA SER A 79 24.68 -29.38 -0.63
C SER A 79 23.65 -29.45 0.49
N LYS A 80 24.06 -29.09 1.71
CA LYS A 80 23.15 -28.76 2.84
C LYS A 80 22.83 -27.27 2.98
N SER A 81 23.66 -26.42 2.38
CA SER A 81 23.53 -24.96 2.48
C SER A 81 23.04 -24.37 1.16
N GLY A 82 21.87 -23.73 1.17
CA GLY A 82 21.30 -23.02 0.02
C GLY A 82 22.15 -21.84 -0.44
N GLY A 83 22.60 -21.00 0.49
CA GLY A 83 23.48 -19.86 0.20
C GLY A 83 24.79 -20.29 -0.49
N MET A 84 25.43 -21.34 0.02
CA MET A 84 26.65 -21.89 -0.60
C MET A 84 26.36 -22.62 -1.91
N SER A 85 25.14 -23.13 -2.11
CA SER A 85 24.75 -23.74 -3.39
C SER A 85 24.88 -22.75 -4.54
N ASN A 86 24.46 -21.49 -4.37
CA ASN A 86 24.59 -20.47 -5.40
C ASN A 86 26.06 -20.13 -5.70
N GLU A 87 26.93 -20.10 -4.68
CA GLU A 87 28.37 -19.89 -4.91
C GLU A 87 28.97 -21.08 -5.67
N LEU A 88 28.62 -22.31 -5.32
CA LEU A 88 29.08 -23.50 -6.03
C LEU A 88 28.53 -23.60 -7.45
N TYR A 89 27.33 -23.07 -7.71
CA TYR A 89 26.83 -22.92 -9.09
C TYR A 89 27.75 -22.03 -9.92
N ASN A 90 28.21 -20.92 -9.35
CA ASN A 90 29.16 -20.01 -9.97
C ASN A 90 30.54 -20.67 -10.14
N THR A 91 31.10 -21.30 -9.10
CA THR A 91 32.40 -22.01 -9.17
C THR A 91 32.38 -23.10 -10.25
N ILE A 92 31.40 -24.00 -10.21
CA ILE A 92 31.28 -25.11 -11.15
C ILE A 92 31.13 -24.59 -12.59
N ALA A 93 30.35 -23.53 -12.82
CA ALA A 93 30.18 -22.93 -14.14
C ALA A 93 31.47 -22.32 -14.74
N ARG A 94 32.41 -21.89 -13.89
CA ARG A 94 33.70 -21.33 -14.30
C ARG A 94 34.73 -22.40 -14.68
N VAL A 95 34.76 -23.51 -13.93
CA VAL A 95 35.84 -24.51 -14.06
C VAL A 95 35.43 -25.82 -14.72
N THR A 96 34.15 -25.99 -15.08
CA THR A 96 33.63 -27.17 -15.78
C THR A 96 32.72 -26.76 -16.94
N ASP A 97 32.08 -27.73 -17.60
CA ASP A 97 30.99 -27.46 -18.53
C ASP A 97 29.68 -27.07 -17.83
N GLY A 98 29.62 -27.00 -16.50
CA GLY A 98 28.46 -26.53 -15.74
C GLY A 98 27.63 -27.65 -15.11
N ILE A 99 26.57 -27.24 -14.41
CA ILE A 99 25.72 -28.16 -13.65
C ILE A 99 24.71 -28.83 -14.56
N TYR A 100 24.52 -30.13 -14.40
CA TYR A 100 23.37 -30.85 -14.91
C TYR A 100 22.17 -30.68 -13.96
N GLU A 101 22.39 -31.00 -12.68
CA GLU A 101 21.41 -30.87 -11.62
C GLU A 101 22.09 -30.54 -10.29
N GLY A 102 21.60 -29.52 -9.60
CA GLY A 102 22.04 -29.08 -8.28
C GLY A 102 20.90 -29.15 -7.27
N ILE A 103 21.11 -29.80 -6.14
CA ILE A 103 20.12 -29.92 -5.06
C ILE A 103 20.70 -29.40 -3.75
N ASP A 104 19.94 -28.54 -3.09
CA ASP A 104 20.15 -28.24 -1.68
C ASP A 104 19.20 -29.15 -0.87
N ILE A 105 19.72 -29.95 0.06
CA ILE A 105 18.90 -30.84 0.90
C ILE A 105 18.37 -30.12 2.14
N GLY A 106 18.92 -28.95 2.45
CA GLY A 106 18.63 -28.14 3.61
C GLY A 106 19.45 -28.46 4.86
N GLY A 107 19.55 -27.47 5.74
CA GLY A 107 20.41 -27.49 6.93
C GLY A 107 19.80 -28.15 8.17
N ASP A 108 18.53 -28.55 8.11
CA ASP A 108 17.85 -29.20 9.23
C ASP A 108 18.48 -30.56 9.57
N ALA A 109 18.48 -30.93 10.87
CA ALA A 109 19.13 -32.15 11.36
C ALA A 109 18.61 -33.46 10.73
N PHE A 110 17.37 -33.45 10.22
CA PHE A 110 16.72 -34.60 9.59
C PHE A 110 16.16 -34.19 8.21
N PRO A 111 17.01 -34.06 7.18
CA PRO A 111 16.52 -33.66 5.87
C PRO A 111 15.61 -34.73 5.26
N GLY A 112 14.67 -34.28 4.43
CA GLY A 112 13.71 -35.09 3.68
C GLY A 112 14.37 -36.16 2.81
N SER A 113 15.49 -35.78 2.20
CA SER A 113 16.40 -36.57 1.39
C SER A 113 17.84 -36.22 1.77
N THR A 114 18.73 -37.19 1.69
CA THR A 114 20.12 -37.08 2.18
C THR A 114 21.10 -36.77 1.05
N LEU A 115 22.34 -36.38 1.38
CA LEU A 115 23.40 -36.19 0.38
C LEU A 115 23.59 -37.47 -0.45
N SER A 116 23.59 -38.64 0.21
CA SER A 116 23.74 -39.94 -0.43
C SER A 116 22.56 -40.29 -1.34
N ASP A 117 21.32 -39.95 -0.98
CA ASP A 117 20.14 -40.18 -1.84
C ASP A 117 20.32 -39.50 -3.21
N HIS A 118 20.79 -38.25 -3.22
CA HIS A 118 21.02 -37.52 -4.47
C HIS A 118 22.29 -38.00 -5.21
N VAL A 119 23.38 -38.32 -4.51
CA VAL A 119 24.59 -38.88 -5.16
C VAL A 119 24.29 -40.22 -5.84
N LEU A 120 23.54 -41.12 -5.19
CA LEU A 120 23.14 -42.40 -5.79
C LEU A 120 22.25 -42.19 -7.01
N ARG A 121 21.35 -41.22 -6.97
CA ARG A 121 20.53 -40.84 -8.12
C ARG A 121 21.38 -40.28 -9.25
N PHE A 122 22.32 -39.36 -8.96
CA PHE A 122 23.25 -38.80 -9.92
C PHE A 122 24.15 -39.86 -10.57
N ASN A 123 24.59 -40.85 -9.79
CA ASN A 123 25.36 -41.98 -10.29
C ASN A 123 24.59 -42.76 -11.38
N ASN A 124 23.26 -42.81 -11.29
CA ASN A 124 22.41 -43.51 -12.25
C ASN A 124 21.97 -42.65 -13.45
N ILE A 125 22.22 -41.33 -13.46
CA ILE A 125 21.89 -40.43 -14.58
C ILE A 125 23.06 -40.42 -15.58
N PRO A 126 22.90 -40.94 -16.82
CA PRO A 126 24.02 -41.08 -17.75
C PRO A 126 24.72 -39.77 -18.15
N GLN A 127 24.00 -38.66 -18.09
CA GLN A 127 24.48 -37.32 -18.43
C GLN A 127 25.41 -36.75 -17.36
N ILE A 128 25.22 -37.12 -16.09
CA ILE A 128 26.11 -36.72 -15.02
C ILE A 128 27.38 -37.58 -15.09
N LYS A 129 28.55 -36.96 -15.14
CA LYS A 129 29.85 -37.65 -15.26
C LYS A 129 30.70 -37.56 -14.01
N MET A 130 30.47 -36.55 -13.18
CA MET A 130 31.06 -36.40 -11.85
C MET A 130 30.07 -35.75 -10.89
N MET A 131 30.30 -35.91 -9.59
CA MET A 131 29.49 -35.26 -8.56
C MET A 131 30.34 -34.38 -7.66
N VAL A 132 29.76 -33.25 -7.27
CA VAL A 132 30.33 -32.31 -6.30
C VAL A 132 29.42 -32.30 -5.07
N VAL A 133 30.00 -32.50 -3.91
CA VAL A 133 29.27 -32.59 -2.63
C VAL A 133 29.81 -31.55 -1.66
N LEU A 134 28.92 -30.71 -1.14
CA LEU A 134 29.24 -29.80 -0.04
C LEU A 134 28.48 -30.25 1.22
N GLY A 135 29.22 -30.86 2.14
CA GLY A 135 28.72 -31.25 3.45
C GLY A 135 28.89 -30.15 4.50
N GLU A 136 28.34 -30.40 5.68
CA GLU A 136 28.44 -29.48 6.82
C GLU A 136 28.85 -30.24 8.08
N LEU A 137 29.44 -29.53 9.04
CA LEU A 137 29.73 -30.08 10.36
C LEU A 137 28.43 -30.53 11.07
N GLY A 138 28.52 -31.45 12.04
CA GLY A 138 27.34 -31.90 12.78
C GLY A 138 26.51 -33.00 12.08
N GLY A 139 25.94 -33.92 12.86
CA GLY A 139 25.25 -35.08 12.33
C GLY A 139 26.16 -36.07 11.58
N ARG A 140 25.56 -37.07 10.92
CA ARG A 140 26.29 -38.19 10.28
C ARG A 140 25.88 -38.45 8.83
N ASP A 141 25.26 -37.47 8.18
CA ASP A 141 24.71 -37.65 6.83
C ASP A 141 25.78 -38.05 5.81
N GLU A 142 26.96 -37.44 5.88
CA GLU A 142 28.10 -37.68 4.98
C GLU A 142 28.63 -39.12 5.09
N TYR A 143 28.47 -39.79 6.24
CA TYR A 143 28.87 -41.18 6.40
C TYR A 143 28.01 -42.14 5.56
N SER A 144 26.76 -41.78 5.27
CA SER A 144 25.94 -42.57 4.35
C SER A 144 26.49 -42.56 2.92
N LEU A 145 27.21 -41.49 2.53
CA LEU A 145 27.94 -41.41 1.27
C LEU A 145 29.26 -42.20 1.35
N VAL A 146 30.00 -42.11 2.47
CA VAL A 146 31.20 -42.92 2.73
C VAL A 146 30.88 -44.42 2.59
N ASP A 147 29.78 -44.88 3.16
CA ASP A 147 29.35 -46.28 3.08
C ASP A 147 28.98 -46.67 1.64
N ALA A 148 28.30 -45.78 0.90
CA ALA A 148 27.96 -46.02 -0.51
C ALA A 148 29.20 -46.13 -1.41
N LEU A 149 30.21 -45.30 -1.18
CA LEU A 149 31.51 -45.35 -1.86
C LEU A 149 32.25 -46.66 -1.57
N LYS A 150 32.36 -47.04 -0.29
CA LYS A 150 33.03 -48.30 0.13
C LYS A 150 32.35 -49.55 -0.42
N GLN A 151 31.02 -49.51 -0.56
CA GLN A 151 30.24 -50.62 -1.14
C GLN A 151 30.32 -50.66 -2.68
N GLY A 152 31.01 -49.73 -3.34
CA GLY A 152 31.09 -49.66 -4.79
C GLY A 152 29.77 -49.29 -5.47
N LYS A 153 28.82 -48.69 -4.73
CA LYS A 153 27.53 -48.24 -5.29
C LYS A 153 27.64 -46.96 -6.10
N VAL A 154 28.71 -46.20 -5.89
CA VAL A 154 29.05 -44.99 -6.63
C VAL A 154 30.32 -45.27 -7.42
N SER A 155 30.22 -45.21 -8.75
CA SER A 155 31.32 -45.53 -9.67
C SER A 155 31.90 -44.29 -10.35
N LYS A 156 31.16 -43.18 -10.35
CA LYS A 156 31.60 -41.91 -10.93
C LYS A 156 32.44 -41.10 -9.91
N PRO A 157 33.36 -40.23 -10.36
CA PRO A 157 34.18 -39.42 -9.45
C PRO A 157 33.34 -38.48 -8.59
N VAL A 158 33.61 -38.48 -7.27
CA VAL A 158 33.00 -37.58 -6.29
C VAL A 158 34.07 -36.64 -5.76
N VAL A 159 33.87 -35.33 -5.93
CA VAL A 159 34.67 -34.29 -5.27
C VAL A 159 33.86 -33.76 -4.09
N ALA A 160 34.40 -33.85 -2.89
CA ALA A 160 33.63 -33.54 -1.68
C ALA A 160 34.42 -32.65 -0.71
N TRP A 161 33.72 -31.70 -0.10
CA TRP A 161 34.24 -30.91 1.01
C TRP A 161 33.18 -30.82 2.10
N VAL A 162 33.59 -30.97 3.36
CA VAL A 162 32.75 -30.72 4.52
C VAL A 162 33.24 -29.46 5.20
N ASP A 163 32.37 -28.47 5.30
CA ASP A 163 32.71 -27.15 5.83
C ASP A 163 32.51 -27.05 7.36
N HIS A 164 33.15 -26.05 7.95
CA HIS A 164 33.19 -25.78 9.40
C HIS A 164 32.20 -24.71 9.88
N GLU A 165 31.40 -24.11 8.98
CA GLU A 165 30.38 -23.13 9.35
C GLU A 165 29.06 -23.79 9.75
N GLY A 166 28.29 -23.16 10.64
CA GLY A 166 26.84 -23.38 10.77
C GLY A 166 26.31 -24.28 11.89
N ALA A 167 26.89 -25.47 12.12
CA ALA A 167 26.29 -26.45 13.07
C ALA A 167 27.10 -26.69 14.35
N LYS A 168 26.52 -27.43 15.32
CA LYS A 168 27.22 -27.89 16.53
C LYS A 168 27.74 -29.32 16.34
N SER A 169 29.00 -29.58 16.71
CA SER A 169 29.53 -30.95 16.82
C SER A 169 29.36 -31.47 18.25
N GLY A 170 28.67 -32.60 18.40
CA GLY A 170 28.50 -33.29 19.70
C GLY A 170 29.55 -34.37 19.94
N SER A 171 30.29 -34.79 18.92
CA SER A 171 31.30 -35.85 18.99
C SER A 171 32.44 -35.65 17.96
N GLN A 172 33.60 -36.29 18.16
CA GLN A 172 34.72 -36.23 17.21
C GLN A 172 34.33 -36.71 15.81
N LEU A 173 33.43 -37.70 15.71
CA LEU A 173 32.91 -38.22 14.43
C LEU A 173 32.02 -37.20 13.70
N GLU A 174 31.48 -36.19 14.39
CA GLU A 174 30.66 -35.15 13.76
C GLU A 174 31.49 -33.94 13.30
N SER A 175 32.80 -33.92 13.57
CA SER A 175 33.70 -32.87 13.11
C SER A 175 33.88 -32.92 11.59
N ALA A 176 33.99 -31.76 10.96
CA ALA A 176 34.25 -31.68 9.53
C ALA A 176 35.58 -32.36 9.15
N GLN A 177 36.61 -32.28 9.99
CA GLN A 177 37.89 -32.98 9.78
C GLN A 177 37.72 -34.50 9.71
N ALA A 178 36.97 -35.10 10.65
CA ALA A 178 36.72 -36.53 10.66
C ALA A 178 35.93 -36.99 9.43
N LYS A 179 34.93 -36.19 9.00
CA LYS A 179 34.14 -36.49 7.81
C LYS A 179 34.95 -36.36 6.52
N ASN A 180 35.75 -35.29 6.38
CA ASN A 180 36.66 -35.08 5.26
C ASN A 180 37.66 -36.24 5.13
N GLN A 181 38.24 -36.70 6.26
CA GLN A 181 39.14 -37.85 6.25
C GLN A 181 38.42 -39.14 5.85
N ALA A 182 37.21 -39.39 6.38
CA ALA A 182 36.44 -40.58 6.04
C ALA A 182 36.02 -40.64 4.56
N LEU A 183 35.68 -39.49 3.97
CA LEU A 183 35.39 -39.37 2.54
C LEU A 183 36.63 -39.63 1.68
N ARG A 184 37.78 -39.10 2.08
CA ARG A 184 39.07 -39.34 1.42
C ARG A 184 39.44 -40.82 1.44
N ASP A 185 39.34 -41.47 2.60
CA ASP A 185 39.62 -42.91 2.77
C ASP A 185 38.67 -43.81 1.97
N ALA A 186 37.46 -43.31 1.65
CA ALA A 186 36.49 -44.00 0.81
C ALA A 186 36.70 -43.77 -0.70
N GLY A 187 37.68 -42.96 -1.10
CA GLY A 187 38.03 -42.71 -2.49
C GLY A 187 37.41 -41.46 -3.12
N ALA A 188 36.78 -40.58 -2.33
CA ALA A 188 36.38 -39.26 -2.81
C ALA A 188 37.61 -38.33 -2.94
N VAL A 189 37.56 -37.42 -3.89
CA VAL A 189 38.56 -36.33 -4.02
C VAL A 189 38.21 -35.27 -3.00
N VAL A 190 39.00 -35.17 -1.93
CA VAL A 190 38.79 -34.21 -0.84
C VAL A 190 39.96 -33.23 -0.80
N PRO A 191 39.74 -31.94 -1.11
CA PRO A 191 40.80 -30.93 -1.10
C PRO A 191 41.36 -30.71 0.31
N THR A 192 42.44 -29.94 0.43
CA THR A 192 43.05 -29.64 1.74
C THR A 192 42.34 -28.52 2.49
N SER A 193 41.62 -27.67 1.76
CA SER A 193 40.85 -26.54 2.29
C SER A 193 39.73 -26.15 1.32
N TYR A 194 38.78 -25.32 1.76
CA TYR A 194 37.72 -24.82 0.88
C TYR A 194 38.27 -24.02 -0.31
N GLU A 195 39.35 -23.25 -0.12
CA GLU A 195 39.98 -22.42 -1.16
C GLU A 195 40.57 -23.28 -2.29
N THR A 196 40.90 -24.54 -2.01
CA THR A 196 41.43 -25.49 -3.01
C THR A 196 40.34 -26.35 -3.64
N PHE A 197 39.07 -26.13 -3.27
CA PHE A 197 37.95 -26.92 -3.78
C PHE A 197 37.69 -26.67 -5.27
N GLU A 198 37.75 -25.41 -5.72
CA GLU A 198 37.64 -25.05 -7.15
C GLU A 198 38.68 -25.78 -8.00
N ALA A 199 39.94 -25.81 -7.56
CA ALA A 199 41.01 -26.50 -8.25
C ALA A 199 40.77 -28.01 -8.32
N ALA A 200 40.32 -28.63 -7.22
CA ALA A 200 40.00 -30.06 -7.19
C ALA A 200 38.83 -30.42 -8.13
N ILE A 201 37.80 -29.57 -8.22
CA ILE A 201 36.68 -29.74 -9.15
C ILE A 201 37.21 -29.67 -10.59
N LYS A 202 38.05 -28.67 -10.89
CA LYS A 202 38.65 -28.49 -12.22
C LYS A 202 39.48 -29.69 -12.65
N GLU A 203 40.38 -30.15 -11.79
CA GLU A 203 41.28 -31.28 -12.08
C GLU A 203 40.48 -32.58 -12.33
N ALA A 204 39.45 -32.84 -11.53
CA ALA A 204 38.58 -34.01 -11.72
C ALA A 204 37.81 -33.93 -13.05
N PHE A 205 37.35 -32.74 -13.44
CA PHE A 205 36.66 -32.51 -14.70
C PHE A 205 37.61 -32.67 -15.90
N ASP A 206 38.77 -32.02 -15.88
CA ASP A 206 39.76 -32.07 -16.96
C ASP A 206 40.21 -33.51 -17.22
N LYS A 207 40.45 -34.29 -16.16
CA LYS A 207 40.78 -35.72 -16.29
C LYS A 207 39.69 -36.51 -17.04
N LEU A 208 38.42 -36.25 -16.76
CA LEU A 208 37.31 -36.90 -17.48
C LEU A 208 37.20 -36.45 -18.94
N VAL A 209 37.61 -35.22 -19.26
CA VAL A 209 37.70 -34.75 -20.65
C VAL A 209 38.86 -35.44 -21.37
N GLU A 210 40.04 -35.53 -20.74
CA GLU A 210 41.23 -36.21 -21.29
C GLU A 210 40.98 -37.71 -21.53
N GLU A 211 40.24 -38.37 -20.65
CA GLU A 211 39.83 -39.77 -20.79
C GLU A 211 38.70 -39.97 -21.84
N GLY A 212 38.15 -38.88 -22.40
CA GLY A 212 37.05 -38.93 -23.37
C GLY A 212 35.67 -39.26 -22.77
N ASN A 213 35.55 -39.24 -21.43
CA ASN A 213 34.30 -39.48 -20.71
C ASN A 213 33.34 -38.29 -20.76
N ILE A 214 33.86 -37.07 -20.97
CA ILE A 214 33.11 -35.83 -21.16
C ILE A 214 33.48 -35.22 -22.51
N THR A 215 32.47 -34.84 -23.30
CA THR A 215 32.62 -33.89 -24.40
C THR A 215 32.01 -32.56 -23.96
N PRO A 216 32.81 -31.50 -23.73
CA PRO A 216 32.31 -30.23 -23.22
C PRO A 216 31.16 -29.67 -24.06
N VAL A 217 30.11 -29.21 -23.38
CA VAL A 217 28.93 -28.65 -24.02
C VAL A 217 29.27 -27.32 -24.72
N LYS A 218 28.82 -27.18 -25.97
CA LYS A 218 28.96 -25.94 -26.75
C LYS A 218 28.03 -24.86 -26.18
N GLU A 219 28.57 -23.67 -25.95
CA GLU A 219 27.76 -22.55 -25.46
C GLU A 219 26.77 -22.03 -26.49
N THR A 220 25.59 -21.66 -25.99
CA THR A 220 24.49 -21.08 -26.77
C THR A 220 23.96 -19.84 -26.07
N THR A 221 23.65 -18.79 -26.82
CA THR A 221 23.03 -17.59 -26.25
C THR A 221 21.59 -17.88 -25.84
N PRO A 222 21.18 -17.66 -24.57
CA PRO A 222 19.80 -17.84 -24.16
C PRO A 222 18.89 -16.76 -24.77
N PRO A 223 17.58 -17.00 -24.88
CA PRO A 223 16.63 -15.98 -25.32
C PRO A 223 16.67 -14.74 -24.41
N PRO A 224 16.68 -13.52 -24.97
CA PRO A 224 16.70 -12.31 -24.15
C PRO A 224 15.37 -12.13 -23.41
N ILE A 225 15.44 -11.76 -22.14
CA ILE A 225 14.28 -11.42 -21.31
C ILE A 225 14.28 -9.90 -21.10
N PRO A 226 13.17 -9.19 -21.37
CA PRO A 226 13.07 -7.77 -21.08
C PRO A 226 13.27 -7.49 -19.59
N GLU A 227 13.96 -6.39 -19.28
CA GLU A 227 14.09 -5.89 -17.92
C GLU A 227 12.73 -5.50 -17.34
N ASP A 228 12.51 -5.79 -16.06
CA ASP A 228 11.31 -5.35 -15.35
C ASP A 228 11.21 -3.82 -15.33
N LEU A 229 10.00 -3.30 -15.57
CA LEU A 229 9.77 -1.85 -15.66
C LEU A 229 10.15 -1.12 -14.36
N ASN A 230 9.87 -1.69 -13.19
CA ASN A 230 10.21 -1.07 -11.92
C ASN A 230 11.72 -1.03 -11.71
N SER A 231 12.43 -2.11 -12.08
CA SER A 231 13.91 -2.14 -12.07
C SER A 231 14.50 -1.10 -13.02
N ALA A 232 13.93 -0.96 -14.22
CA ALA A 232 14.37 0.03 -15.21
C ALA A 232 14.10 1.47 -14.73
N ILE A 233 12.97 1.74 -14.08
CA ILE A 233 12.65 3.04 -13.47
C ILE A 233 13.61 3.33 -12.31
N LYS A 234 13.81 2.35 -11.41
CA LYS A 234 14.68 2.50 -10.22
C LYS A 234 16.15 2.73 -10.61
N SER A 235 16.61 2.11 -11.69
CA SER A 235 17.96 2.31 -12.24
C SER A 235 18.08 3.56 -13.11
N GLY A 236 16.99 4.29 -13.36
CA GLY A 236 16.99 5.52 -14.16
C GLY A 236 17.11 5.29 -15.67
N LYS A 237 16.95 4.06 -16.17
CA LYS A 237 17.00 3.73 -17.60
C LYS A 237 15.78 4.25 -18.36
N VAL A 238 14.63 4.33 -17.69
CA VAL A 238 13.37 4.82 -18.25
C VAL A 238 12.67 5.76 -17.29
N ARG A 239 11.84 6.65 -17.83
CA ARG A 239 10.95 7.52 -17.05
C ARG A 239 9.51 7.23 -17.40
N ALA A 240 8.69 6.97 -16.38
CA ALA A 240 7.24 6.92 -16.52
C ALA A 240 6.64 8.29 -16.12
N PRO A 241 5.71 8.86 -16.93
CA PRO A 241 5.01 10.07 -16.54
C PRO A 241 4.01 9.79 -15.40
N THR A 242 3.79 10.78 -14.54
CA THR A 242 2.70 10.75 -13.55
C THR A 242 1.40 11.19 -14.21
N HIS A 243 0.30 10.48 -13.93
CA HIS A 243 -1.01 10.77 -14.52
C HIS A 243 -1.89 11.69 -13.67
N ILE A 244 -1.62 11.75 -12.36
CA ILE A 244 -2.39 12.54 -11.39
C ILE A 244 -1.40 13.37 -10.57
N ILE A 245 -1.75 14.64 -10.35
CA ILE A 245 -1.03 15.55 -9.45
C ILE A 245 -1.88 15.75 -8.21
N SER A 246 -1.36 15.36 -7.04
CA SER A 246 -1.95 15.68 -5.72
C SER A 246 -1.04 16.65 -4.99
N THR A 247 -1.62 17.67 -4.35
CA THR A 247 -0.85 18.69 -3.60
C THR A 247 -1.35 18.91 -2.18
N ILE A 248 -2.32 18.11 -1.72
CA ILE A 248 -3.00 18.31 -0.43
C ILE A 248 -2.57 17.30 0.64
N SER A 249 -2.06 16.14 0.26
CA SER A 249 -1.65 15.07 1.18
C SER A 249 -0.60 14.15 0.56
N ASP A 250 0.23 13.54 1.40
CA ASP A 250 1.19 12.49 1.01
C ASP A 250 1.26 11.42 2.11
N GLU A 251 0.98 10.17 1.74
CA GLU A 251 0.94 8.99 2.61
C GLU A 251 2.15 8.07 2.45
N ARG A 252 3.06 8.38 1.51
CA ARG A 252 4.15 7.46 1.12
C ARG A 252 5.37 7.57 2.02
N GLY A 253 5.46 8.64 2.82
CA GLY A 253 6.54 8.86 3.79
C GLY A 253 6.42 7.96 5.02
N GLU A 254 7.24 8.24 6.03
CA GLU A 254 7.16 7.55 7.33
C GLU A 254 5.82 7.81 8.04
N GLU A 255 5.23 8.98 7.82
CA GLU A 255 3.93 9.36 8.35
C GLU A 255 3.10 10.10 7.29
N GLN A 256 1.76 10.01 7.42
CA GLN A 256 0.80 10.79 6.66
C GLN A 256 1.01 12.29 6.88
N CYS A 257 1.03 13.05 5.79
CA CYS A 257 1.08 14.52 5.82
C CYS A 257 -0.16 15.15 5.18
N TYR A 258 -0.59 16.30 5.71
CA TYR A 258 -1.55 17.22 5.08
C TYR A 258 -0.86 18.54 4.76
N ALA A 259 -0.80 18.90 3.47
CA ALA A 259 -0.07 20.05 2.94
C ALA A 259 1.36 20.21 3.51
N GLY A 260 2.05 19.07 3.71
CA GLY A 260 3.41 19.02 4.25
C GLY A 260 3.53 19.03 5.78
N VAL A 261 2.42 19.15 6.52
CA VAL A 261 2.40 19.02 7.99
C VAL A 261 2.10 17.58 8.36
N SER A 262 2.94 16.97 9.21
CA SER A 262 2.77 15.58 9.62
C SER A 262 1.56 15.39 10.53
N MET A 263 0.99 14.18 10.52
CA MET A 263 -0.16 13.84 11.36
C MET A 263 0.15 14.02 12.85
N SER A 264 1.35 13.67 13.29
CA SER A 264 1.82 13.90 14.66
C SER A 264 1.74 15.38 15.05
N SER A 265 2.30 16.28 14.23
CA SER A 265 2.25 17.72 14.49
C SER A 265 0.82 18.26 14.55
N ILE A 266 -0.08 17.78 13.68
CA ILE A 266 -1.49 18.19 13.66
C ILE A 266 -2.17 17.90 15.02
N ILE A 267 -1.90 16.72 15.59
CA ILE A 267 -2.50 16.30 16.86
C ILE A 267 -1.82 16.97 18.05
N GLU A 268 -0.49 16.97 18.11
CA GLU A 268 0.29 17.49 19.25
C GLU A 268 0.16 19.01 19.41
N GLU A 269 0.10 19.75 18.30
CA GLU A 269 -0.07 21.21 18.32
C GLU A 269 -1.55 21.64 18.37
N GLY A 270 -2.50 20.68 18.37
CA GLY A 270 -3.91 20.97 18.58
C GLY A 270 -4.58 21.74 17.45
N TYR A 271 -4.30 21.39 16.19
CA TYR A 271 -4.83 22.09 14.99
C TYR A 271 -6.37 22.08 14.90
N GLY A 272 -7.01 21.06 15.48
CA GLY A 272 -8.46 20.88 15.41
C GLY A 272 -8.97 20.56 14.00
N VAL A 273 -10.28 20.47 13.85
CA VAL A 273 -10.91 20.20 12.56
C VAL A 273 -10.75 21.41 11.63
N GLY A 274 -10.81 22.62 12.18
CA GLY A 274 -10.59 23.85 11.42
C GLY A 274 -9.18 23.92 10.82
N GLY A 275 -8.16 23.49 11.55
CA GLY A 275 -6.78 23.41 11.05
C GLY A 275 -6.60 22.34 9.98
N VAL A 276 -7.24 21.18 10.12
CA VAL A 276 -7.21 20.14 9.07
C VAL A 276 -7.89 20.62 7.79
N VAL A 277 -9.06 21.27 7.88
CA VAL A 277 -9.73 21.90 6.74
C VAL A 277 -8.82 22.95 6.11
N SER A 278 -8.15 23.76 6.93
CA SER A 278 -7.20 24.78 6.48
C SER A 278 -6.06 24.19 5.63
N LEU A 279 -5.42 23.13 6.11
CA LEU A 279 -4.33 22.46 5.40
C LEU A 279 -4.83 21.80 4.11
N LEU A 280 -5.91 21.03 4.17
CA LEU A 280 -6.37 20.26 3.02
C LEU A 280 -6.99 21.12 1.92
N TRP A 281 -7.73 22.18 2.27
CA TRP A 281 -8.47 22.97 1.28
C TRP A 281 -7.65 24.17 0.80
N PHE A 282 -6.98 24.86 1.72
CA PHE A 282 -6.25 26.08 1.42
C PHE A 282 -4.73 25.89 1.36
N LYS A 283 -4.21 24.74 1.80
CA LYS A 283 -2.75 24.46 1.87
C LYS A 283 -1.99 25.49 2.69
N ARG A 284 -2.62 26.00 3.75
CA ARG A 284 -2.05 26.98 4.68
C ARG A 284 -2.33 26.55 6.11
N SER A 285 -1.43 26.90 7.03
CA SER A 285 -1.71 26.91 8.46
C SER A 285 -2.32 28.25 8.81
N LEU A 286 -3.66 28.32 8.86
CA LEU A 286 -4.37 29.56 9.18
C LEU A 286 -4.23 29.90 10.68
N PRO A 287 -4.27 31.20 11.04
CA PRO A 287 -4.30 31.62 12.43
C PRO A 287 -5.43 30.97 13.23
N HIS A 288 -5.23 30.79 14.54
CA HIS A 288 -6.20 30.11 15.41
C HIS A 288 -7.63 30.71 15.35
N TYR A 289 -7.76 32.03 15.24
CA TYR A 289 -9.09 32.66 15.13
C TYR A 289 -9.81 32.26 13.84
N CYS A 290 -9.08 31.99 12.75
CA CYS A 290 -9.63 31.53 11.48
C CYS A 290 -10.11 30.08 11.61
N THR A 291 -9.29 29.19 12.18
CA THR A 291 -9.64 27.78 12.33
C THR A 291 -10.81 27.61 13.31
N GLN A 292 -10.83 28.39 14.39
CA GLN A 292 -11.96 28.45 15.32
C GLN A 292 -13.23 28.98 14.65
N PHE A 293 -13.14 30.01 13.80
CA PHE A 293 -14.28 30.50 13.03
C PHE A 293 -14.83 29.42 12.07
N ILE A 294 -13.95 28.68 11.39
CA ILE A 294 -14.34 27.55 10.51
C ILE A 294 -15.13 26.51 11.32
N GLU A 295 -14.64 26.11 12.50
CA GLU A 295 -15.33 25.18 13.39
C GLU A 295 -16.68 25.73 13.88
N MET A 296 -16.74 27.01 14.25
CA MET A 296 -18.00 27.67 14.61
C MET A 296 -19.02 27.59 13.48
N CYS A 297 -18.60 27.86 12.25
CA CYS A 297 -19.49 27.80 11.10
C CYS A 297 -19.98 26.35 10.85
N ILE A 298 -19.14 25.33 11.11
CA ILE A 298 -19.51 23.91 10.96
C ILE A 298 -20.61 23.58 11.96
N MET A 299 -20.43 23.98 13.22
CA MET A 299 -21.43 23.77 14.27
C MET A 299 -22.76 24.47 13.97
N LEU A 300 -22.72 25.72 13.51
CA LEU A 300 -23.94 26.49 13.21
C LEU A 300 -24.70 25.99 11.98
N CYS A 301 -24.01 25.34 11.04
CA CYS A 301 -24.59 24.80 9.81
C CYS A 301 -24.87 23.29 9.86
N ALA A 302 -24.54 22.63 10.98
CA ALA A 302 -24.59 21.17 11.11
C ALA A 302 -25.96 20.59 10.77
N ASP A 303 -27.04 21.22 11.23
CA ASP A 303 -28.41 20.85 10.90
C ASP A 303 -29.39 22.03 10.96
N HIS A 304 -30.56 21.87 10.33
CA HIS A 304 -31.67 22.84 10.39
C HIS A 304 -33.05 22.14 10.36
N GLY A 305 -33.10 20.92 10.90
CA GLY A 305 -34.31 20.12 11.01
C GLY A 305 -34.71 19.39 9.72
N PRO A 306 -35.74 18.52 9.84
CA PRO A 306 -36.06 17.50 8.85
C PRO A 306 -36.78 18.02 7.60
N CYS A 307 -37.27 19.27 7.62
CA CYS A 307 -38.07 19.85 6.53
C CYS A 307 -37.23 20.50 5.43
N ALA A 308 -35.92 20.65 5.65
CA ALA A 308 -35.01 21.10 4.61
C ALA A 308 -34.86 20.01 3.53
N SER A 309 -34.72 20.41 2.26
CA SER A 309 -34.71 19.48 1.13
C SER A 309 -33.73 18.31 1.32
N GLY A 310 -32.50 18.58 1.76
CA GLY A 310 -31.51 17.53 1.97
C GLY A 310 -31.85 16.58 3.11
N ALA A 311 -32.30 17.11 4.25
CA ALA A 311 -32.70 16.30 5.39
C ALA A 311 -33.91 15.41 5.04
N HIS A 312 -34.90 15.98 4.36
CA HIS A 312 -36.08 15.24 3.90
C HIS A 312 -35.69 14.09 2.96
N ASN A 313 -34.86 14.34 1.96
CA ASN A 313 -34.41 13.30 1.03
C ASN A 313 -33.63 12.19 1.74
N ALA A 314 -32.74 12.53 2.66
CA ALA A 314 -32.00 11.54 3.44
C ALA A 314 -32.94 10.69 4.31
N ILE A 315 -33.94 11.32 4.95
CA ILE A 315 -34.96 10.64 5.74
C ILE A 315 -35.79 9.68 4.89
N VAL A 316 -36.32 10.13 3.75
CA VAL A 316 -37.11 9.29 2.84
C VAL A 316 -36.30 8.09 2.35
N THR A 317 -35.04 8.32 1.99
CA THR A 317 -34.12 7.29 1.52
C THR A 317 -33.79 6.27 2.62
N ALA A 318 -33.55 6.74 3.84
CA ALA A 318 -33.32 5.88 5.00
C ALA A 318 -34.54 5.02 5.33
N ARG A 319 -35.74 5.62 5.27
CA ARG A 319 -37.04 4.92 5.44
C ARG A 319 -37.32 3.90 4.34
N ALA A 320 -36.74 4.07 3.16
CA ALA A 320 -36.77 3.07 2.10
C ALA A 320 -35.81 1.89 2.31
N GLY A 321 -35.16 1.80 3.48
CA GLY A 321 -34.29 0.68 3.85
C GLY A 321 -32.86 0.80 3.32
N LYS A 322 -32.47 1.94 2.74
CA LYS A 322 -31.12 2.14 2.21
C LYS A 322 -30.06 2.26 3.29
N ASP A 323 -28.81 2.02 2.90
CA ASP A 323 -27.63 2.19 3.75
C ASP A 323 -27.34 3.68 4.03
N LEU A 324 -26.37 3.92 4.92
CA LEU A 324 -25.99 5.26 5.37
C LEU A 324 -25.51 6.14 4.20
N ILE A 325 -24.63 5.62 3.34
CA ILE A 325 -24.01 6.39 2.26
C ILE A 325 -25.07 6.77 1.23
N SER A 326 -25.90 5.81 0.79
CA SER A 326 -27.01 6.09 -0.12
C SER A 326 -27.95 7.18 0.42
N SER A 327 -28.24 7.15 1.72
CA SER A 327 -29.16 8.11 2.36
C SER A 327 -28.56 9.51 2.42
N ILE A 328 -27.29 9.63 2.81
CA ILE A 328 -26.59 10.92 2.88
C ILE A 328 -26.44 11.51 1.47
N VAL A 329 -26.00 10.72 0.49
CA VAL A 329 -25.82 11.19 -0.90
C VAL A 329 -27.13 11.69 -1.48
N SER A 330 -28.23 10.99 -1.25
CA SER A 330 -29.58 11.43 -1.67
C SER A 330 -29.96 12.81 -1.11
N GLY A 331 -29.58 13.08 0.14
CA GLY A 331 -29.72 14.40 0.76
C GLY A 331 -28.75 15.44 0.19
N MET A 332 -27.46 15.09 0.05
CA MET A 332 -26.41 15.98 -0.46
C MET A 332 -26.67 16.44 -1.89
N LEU A 333 -27.24 15.59 -2.75
CA LEU A 333 -27.58 15.94 -4.13
C LEU A 333 -28.62 17.05 -4.25
N THR A 334 -29.29 17.41 -3.15
CA THR A 334 -30.18 18.59 -3.12
C THR A 334 -29.44 19.90 -2.85
N ILE A 335 -28.19 19.84 -2.37
CA ILE A 335 -27.38 21.02 -2.07
C ILE A 335 -26.92 21.65 -3.39
N GLY A 336 -27.21 22.93 -3.55
CA GLY A 336 -26.98 23.69 -4.78
C GLY A 336 -27.68 25.05 -4.72
N PRO A 337 -28.05 25.65 -5.87
CA PRO A 337 -28.44 27.06 -5.94
C PRO A 337 -29.67 27.44 -5.10
N ARG A 338 -30.58 26.49 -4.83
CA ARG A 338 -31.81 26.74 -4.04
C ARG A 338 -31.74 26.27 -2.59
N PHE A 339 -30.76 25.44 -2.25
CA PHE A 339 -30.58 24.89 -0.92
C PHE A 339 -29.08 24.80 -0.62
N GLY A 340 -28.58 25.64 0.29
CA GLY A 340 -27.15 25.71 0.65
C GLY A 340 -26.29 26.65 -0.20
N GLY A 341 -26.69 26.98 -1.42
CA GLY A 341 -25.94 27.89 -2.31
C GLY A 341 -25.94 29.37 -1.91
N ALA A 342 -26.73 29.77 -0.92
CA ALA A 342 -26.88 31.16 -0.52
C ALA A 342 -25.58 31.77 0.06
N ILE A 343 -24.70 30.95 0.65
CA ILE A 343 -23.42 31.41 1.21
C ILE A 343 -22.50 31.87 0.08
N ASP A 344 -22.35 31.04 -0.94
CA ASP A 344 -21.46 31.33 -2.08
C ASP A 344 -21.95 32.54 -2.89
N ASP A 345 -23.26 32.60 -3.16
CA ASP A 345 -23.87 33.74 -3.83
C ASP A 345 -23.74 35.03 -3.02
N ALA A 346 -23.99 34.98 -1.70
CA ALA A 346 -23.81 36.15 -0.85
C ALA A 346 -22.36 36.64 -0.86
N ALA A 347 -21.39 35.73 -0.80
CA ALA A 347 -19.97 36.09 -0.86
C ALA A 347 -19.65 36.79 -2.20
N ARG A 348 -20.09 36.20 -3.32
CA ARG A 348 -19.87 36.78 -4.66
C ARG A 348 -20.47 38.17 -4.79
N TYR A 349 -21.74 38.36 -4.42
CA TYR A 349 -22.43 39.64 -4.60
C TYR A 349 -21.97 40.72 -3.61
N PHE A 350 -21.75 40.40 -2.33
CA PHE A 350 -21.24 41.38 -1.36
C PHE A 350 -19.81 41.79 -1.70
N LYS A 351 -18.95 40.84 -2.07
CA LYS A 351 -17.57 41.12 -2.49
C LYS A 351 -17.53 42.06 -3.69
N ASP A 352 -18.25 41.70 -4.75
CA ASP A 352 -18.29 42.49 -6.00
C ASP A 352 -18.84 43.90 -5.76
N ALA A 353 -19.92 44.04 -4.99
CA ALA A 353 -20.52 45.34 -4.69
C ALA A 353 -19.58 46.23 -3.87
N HIS A 354 -18.96 45.68 -2.83
CA HIS A 354 -18.00 46.39 -2.00
C HIS A 354 -16.73 46.77 -2.79
N ASP A 355 -16.16 45.84 -3.56
CA ASP A 355 -14.92 46.07 -4.30
C ASP A 355 -15.08 47.10 -5.43
N ARG A 356 -16.30 47.25 -5.97
CA ARG A 356 -16.66 48.31 -6.93
C ARG A 356 -17.06 49.63 -6.27
N GLY A 357 -17.08 49.69 -4.93
CA GLY A 357 -17.44 50.88 -4.17
C GLY A 357 -18.92 51.28 -4.29
N LEU A 358 -19.82 50.33 -4.57
CA LEU A 358 -21.25 50.62 -4.66
C LEU A 358 -21.83 50.93 -3.29
N THR A 359 -22.63 51.98 -3.17
CA THR A 359 -23.41 52.22 -1.96
C THR A 359 -24.43 51.10 -1.72
N PRO A 360 -24.85 50.84 -0.48
CA PRO A 360 -25.91 49.86 -0.18
C PRO A 360 -27.20 50.09 -0.99
N TYR A 361 -27.56 51.36 -1.22
CA TYR A 361 -28.69 51.75 -2.08
C TYR A 361 -28.49 51.27 -3.53
N GLU A 362 -27.37 51.60 -4.15
CA GLU A 362 -27.06 51.24 -5.55
C GLU A 362 -27.01 49.72 -5.74
N PHE A 363 -26.42 49.01 -4.78
CA PHE A 363 -26.37 47.55 -4.80
C PHE A 363 -27.77 46.93 -4.74
N VAL A 364 -28.58 47.27 -3.74
CA VAL A 364 -29.89 46.65 -3.53
C VAL A 364 -30.87 47.02 -4.65
N GLU A 365 -30.93 48.28 -5.08
CA GLU A 365 -31.79 48.67 -6.20
C GLU A 365 -31.28 48.11 -7.54
N GLY A 366 -29.96 47.97 -7.70
CA GLY A 366 -29.37 47.27 -8.84
C GLY A 366 -29.80 45.80 -8.93
N MET A 367 -29.80 45.09 -7.80
CA MET A 367 -30.29 43.70 -7.71
C MET A 367 -31.78 43.60 -8.01
N LYS A 368 -32.59 44.51 -7.46
CA LYS A 368 -34.02 44.60 -7.73
C LYS A 368 -34.32 44.83 -9.22
N LYS A 369 -33.59 45.72 -9.90
CA LYS A 369 -33.74 45.94 -11.35
C LYS A 369 -33.44 44.69 -12.18
N LYS A 370 -32.53 43.84 -11.70
CA LYS A 370 -32.23 42.53 -12.33
C LYS A 370 -33.25 41.45 -11.98
N GLY A 371 -34.23 41.73 -11.12
CA GLY A 371 -35.18 40.74 -10.62
C GLY A 371 -34.57 39.74 -9.63
N ILE A 372 -33.40 40.04 -9.07
CA ILE A 372 -32.65 39.15 -8.18
C ILE A 372 -32.85 39.65 -6.74
N ARG A 373 -33.24 38.76 -5.84
CA ARG A 373 -33.25 39.05 -4.40
C ARG A 373 -31.81 39.00 -3.88
N VAL A 374 -31.46 39.91 -2.98
CA VAL A 374 -30.12 39.97 -2.40
C VAL A 374 -29.83 38.67 -1.61
N PRO A 375 -28.88 37.84 -2.05
CA PRO A 375 -28.53 36.62 -1.32
C PRO A 375 -27.98 36.96 0.07
N GLY A 376 -28.29 36.12 1.06
CA GLY A 376 -27.91 36.39 2.44
C GLY A 376 -28.82 37.39 3.18
N ILE A 377 -29.81 38.00 2.52
CA ILE A 377 -30.79 38.89 3.14
C ILE A 377 -32.18 38.26 3.16
N GLY A 378 -32.83 38.33 4.33
CA GLY A 378 -34.20 37.92 4.56
C GLY A 378 -34.31 36.67 5.42
N HIS A 379 -35.35 36.66 6.25
CA HIS A 379 -35.68 35.53 7.12
C HIS A 379 -37.20 35.31 7.16
N ARG A 380 -37.63 34.04 7.35
CA ARG A 380 -39.06 33.67 7.44
C ARG A 380 -39.72 34.04 8.77
N VAL A 381 -39.02 33.80 9.90
CA VAL A 381 -39.52 34.03 11.27
C VAL A 381 -38.86 35.23 11.98
N LYS A 382 -37.53 35.31 11.95
CA LYS A 382 -36.72 36.38 12.54
C LYS A 382 -36.91 37.71 11.82
N ASN A 383 -36.71 38.80 12.55
CA ASN A 383 -36.94 40.17 12.11
C ASN A 383 -36.05 41.15 12.91
N LYS A 384 -36.20 42.45 12.66
CA LYS A 384 -35.45 43.53 13.33
C LYS A 384 -35.44 43.42 14.87
N ASP A 385 -36.57 43.06 15.46
CA ASP A 385 -36.78 43.03 16.92
C ASP A 385 -36.43 41.66 17.53
N ASN A 386 -36.43 40.60 16.70
CA ASN A 386 -36.06 39.23 17.07
C ASN A 386 -34.99 38.72 16.10
N LYS A 387 -33.75 39.15 16.33
CA LYS A 387 -32.60 38.79 15.50
C LYS A 387 -32.23 37.30 15.61
N ASP A 388 -31.57 36.79 14.58
CA ASP A 388 -31.03 35.43 14.59
C ASP A 388 -29.79 35.35 15.50
N LYS A 389 -29.89 34.55 16.57
CA LYS A 389 -28.80 34.37 17.53
C LYS A 389 -27.51 33.85 16.89
N ARG A 390 -27.61 33.06 15.82
CA ARG A 390 -26.43 32.53 15.10
C ARG A 390 -25.64 33.66 14.44
N VAL A 391 -26.35 34.61 13.84
CA VAL A 391 -25.75 35.82 13.22
C VAL A 391 -25.10 36.69 14.31
N GLU A 392 -25.78 36.91 15.43
CA GLU A 392 -25.23 37.69 16.55
C GLU A 392 -23.93 37.08 17.11
N LEU A 393 -23.86 35.75 17.25
CA LEU A 393 -22.67 35.05 17.72
C LEU A 393 -21.49 35.20 16.75
N LEU A 394 -21.74 35.06 15.45
CA LEU A 394 -20.73 35.23 14.41
C LEU A 394 -20.19 36.66 14.37
N GLN A 395 -21.08 37.66 14.41
CA GLN A 395 -20.69 39.07 14.43
C GLN A 395 -19.88 39.42 15.69
N LYS A 396 -20.29 38.92 16.86
CA LYS A 396 -19.56 39.14 18.11
C LYS A 396 -18.15 38.54 18.05
N PHE A 397 -18.03 37.32 17.54
CA PHE A 397 -16.75 36.66 17.38
C PHE A 397 -15.83 37.45 16.45
N ALA A 398 -16.32 37.80 15.27
CA ALA A 398 -15.54 38.54 14.28
C ALA A 398 -15.08 39.90 14.79
N ARG A 399 -15.95 40.70 15.41
CA ARG A 399 -15.58 42.01 15.98
C ARG A 399 -14.54 41.92 17.10
N THR A 400 -14.43 40.77 17.75
CA THR A 400 -13.49 40.54 18.85
C THR A 400 -12.14 40.04 18.37
N HIS A 401 -12.14 39.20 17.33
CA HIS A 401 -10.95 38.42 16.94
C HIS A 401 -10.40 38.73 15.55
N PHE A 402 -11.22 39.24 14.62
CA PHE A 402 -10.76 39.46 13.25
C PHE A 402 -10.01 40.80 13.16
N PRO A 403 -8.88 40.87 12.44
CA PRO A 403 -8.16 42.12 12.20
C PRO A 403 -8.96 43.15 11.39
N CYS A 404 -9.88 42.69 10.54
CA CYS A 404 -10.74 43.52 9.69
C CYS A 404 -12.07 42.79 9.46
N VAL A 405 -13.16 43.55 9.37
CA VAL A 405 -14.53 43.06 9.14
C VAL A 405 -15.25 43.86 8.05
N LYS A 406 -14.52 44.34 7.04
CA LYS A 406 -15.03 45.31 6.05
C LYS A 406 -16.22 44.78 5.24
N TYR A 407 -16.22 43.51 4.85
CA TYR A 407 -17.31 42.93 4.09
C TYR A 407 -18.53 42.68 4.97
N MET A 408 -18.33 42.27 6.23
CA MET A 408 -19.41 42.16 7.21
C MET A 408 -20.03 43.54 7.50
N GLU A 409 -19.24 44.59 7.70
CA GLU A 409 -19.79 45.94 7.89
C GLU A 409 -20.59 46.41 6.68
N TYR A 410 -20.10 46.14 5.46
CA TYR A 410 -20.85 46.43 4.25
C TYR A 410 -22.19 45.68 4.21
N ALA A 411 -22.20 44.38 4.56
CA ALA A 411 -23.41 43.59 4.62
C ALA A 411 -24.41 44.10 5.69
N ILE A 412 -23.92 44.62 6.81
CA ILE A 412 -24.75 45.26 7.86
C ILE A 412 -25.35 46.58 7.35
N GLN A 413 -24.58 47.41 6.62
CA GLN A 413 -25.13 48.62 6.00
C GLN A 413 -26.20 48.29 4.94
N VAL A 414 -26.03 47.18 4.22
CA VAL A 414 -27.06 46.64 3.32
C VAL A 414 -28.30 46.21 4.10
N GLU A 415 -28.14 45.52 5.22
CA GLU A 415 -29.25 45.17 6.14
C GLU A 415 -30.01 46.42 6.62
N ASP A 416 -29.31 47.47 7.06
CA ASP A 416 -29.94 48.71 7.53
C ASP A 416 -30.82 49.33 6.44
N TYR A 417 -30.33 49.34 5.20
CA TYR A 417 -31.12 49.80 4.06
C TYR A 417 -32.30 48.88 3.76
N THR A 418 -32.15 47.55 3.79
CA THR A 418 -33.25 46.63 3.50
C THR A 418 -34.32 46.60 4.60
N LEU A 419 -33.93 46.85 5.85
CA LEU A 419 -34.84 47.00 6.99
C LEU A 419 -35.75 48.22 6.86
N SER A 420 -35.34 49.26 6.12
CA SER A 420 -36.23 50.37 5.77
C SER A 420 -37.41 49.96 4.86
N LYS A 421 -37.31 48.80 4.19
CA LYS A 421 -38.33 48.27 3.27
C LYS A 421 -39.24 47.25 3.94
N ALA A 422 -38.69 46.34 4.74
CA ALA A 422 -39.47 45.39 5.52
C ALA A 422 -38.69 44.83 6.70
N ASN A 423 -39.38 44.63 7.84
CA ASN A 423 -38.77 44.25 9.11
C ASN A 423 -38.11 42.85 9.11
N ASN A 424 -38.45 41.98 8.16
CA ASN A 424 -37.89 40.63 8.06
C ASN A 424 -36.72 40.53 7.07
N LEU A 425 -36.32 41.64 6.43
CA LEU A 425 -35.16 41.71 5.52
C LEU A 425 -33.87 41.97 6.32
N ILE A 426 -33.59 41.08 7.27
CA ILE A 426 -32.37 41.05 8.09
C ILE A 426 -31.27 40.24 7.40
N LEU A 427 -30.00 40.46 7.79
CA LEU A 427 -28.89 39.60 7.41
C LEU A 427 -29.10 38.21 8.03
N ASN A 428 -29.14 37.18 7.19
CA ASN A 428 -29.29 35.81 7.65
C ASN A 428 -27.92 35.16 7.91
N VAL A 429 -27.94 33.93 8.46
CA VAL A 429 -26.70 33.21 8.80
C VAL A 429 -25.84 32.94 7.57
N ASP A 430 -26.43 32.67 6.41
CA ASP A 430 -25.68 32.40 5.18
C ASP A 430 -24.92 33.64 4.72
N GLY A 431 -25.57 34.81 4.73
CA GLY A 431 -24.97 36.09 4.42
C GLY A 431 -23.87 36.49 5.40
N ALA A 432 -24.08 36.25 6.70
CA ALA A 432 -23.09 36.52 7.73
C ALA A 432 -21.83 35.65 7.58
N ILE A 433 -22.00 34.33 7.37
CA ILE A 433 -20.88 33.40 7.12
C ILE A 433 -20.12 33.82 5.86
N ALA A 434 -20.84 34.14 4.79
CA ALA A 434 -20.27 34.56 3.52
C ALA A 434 -19.39 35.81 3.65
N SER A 435 -19.93 36.89 4.24
CA SER A 435 -19.18 38.12 4.44
C SER A 435 -17.95 37.91 5.34
N LEU A 436 -18.09 37.05 6.36
CA LEU A 436 -17.01 36.78 7.29
C LEU A 436 -15.93 35.86 6.72
N PHE A 437 -16.24 34.93 5.82
CA PHE A 437 -15.19 34.20 5.11
C PHE A 437 -14.34 35.12 4.23
N LEU A 438 -14.95 36.11 3.58
CA LEU A 438 -14.21 37.13 2.84
C LEU A 438 -13.28 37.94 3.76
N ASP A 439 -13.80 38.35 4.91
CA ASP A 439 -13.02 39.06 5.93
C ASP A 439 -11.92 38.18 6.54
N LEU A 440 -12.14 36.87 6.69
CA LEU A 440 -11.13 35.90 7.12
C LEU A 440 -10.00 35.84 6.11
N PHE A 441 -10.30 35.71 4.81
CA PHE A 441 -9.26 35.62 3.80
C PHE A 441 -8.41 36.90 3.75
N VAL A 442 -9.05 38.07 3.74
CA VAL A 442 -8.34 39.36 3.77
C VAL A 442 -7.59 39.57 5.08
N GLY A 443 -8.25 39.32 6.21
CA GLY A 443 -7.71 39.59 7.56
C GLY A 443 -6.59 38.64 7.96
N SER A 444 -6.54 37.43 7.40
CA SER A 444 -5.44 36.48 7.64
C SER A 444 -4.11 36.94 7.04
N GLY A 445 -4.13 37.76 5.99
CA GLY A 445 -2.94 38.18 5.25
C GLY A 445 -2.23 37.06 4.48
N LEU A 446 -2.84 35.87 4.37
CA LEU A 446 -2.25 34.68 3.73
C LEU A 446 -2.73 34.44 2.29
N PHE A 447 -3.67 35.23 1.81
CA PHE A 447 -4.25 35.13 0.47
C PHE A 447 -4.10 36.44 -0.29
N SER A 448 -3.65 36.34 -1.53
CA SER A 448 -3.70 37.41 -2.52
C SER A 448 -5.14 37.66 -2.98
N LYS A 449 -5.39 38.85 -3.55
CA LYS A 449 -6.72 39.18 -4.10
C LYS A 449 -7.17 38.14 -5.15
N GLN A 450 -6.24 37.69 -6.00
CA GLN A 450 -6.52 36.70 -7.03
C GLN A 450 -6.90 35.34 -6.41
N GLU A 451 -6.17 34.86 -5.40
CA GLU A 451 -6.53 33.61 -4.71
C GLU A 451 -7.93 33.71 -4.06
N ILE A 452 -8.29 34.85 -3.49
CA ILE A 452 -9.63 35.06 -2.92
C ILE A 452 -10.70 35.01 -4.01
N ASP A 453 -10.46 35.65 -5.16
CA ASP A 453 -11.37 35.63 -6.30
C ASP A 453 -11.58 34.19 -6.80
N GLU A 454 -10.50 33.42 -6.96
CA GLU A 454 -10.53 32.02 -7.39
C GLU A 454 -11.27 31.13 -6.37
N ILE A 455 -11.05 31.30 -5.06
CA ILE A 455 -11.72 30.55 -4.00
C ILE A 455 -13.25 30.74 -4.07
N VAL A 456 -13.70 31.98 -4.29
CA VAL A 456 -15.13 32.34 -4.40
C VAL A 456 -15.72 31.87 -5.74
N GLU A 457 -14.93 31.86 -6.81
CA GLU A 457 -15.37 31.38 -8.11
C GLU A 457 -15.53 29.85 -8.15
N ILE A 458 -14.57 29.10 -7.57
CA ILE A 458 -14.59 27.63 -7.50
C ILE A 458 -15.74 27.13 -6.61
N GLY A 459 -16.14 27.93 -5.62
CA GLY A 459 -17.27 27.59 -4.74
C GLY A 459 -16.88 26.85 -3.46
N TYR A 460 -15.72 27.18 -2.88
CA TYR A 460 -15.24 26.58 -1.62
C TYR A 460 -16.28 26.68 -0.49
N LEU A 461 -17.06 27.76 -0.46
CA LEU A 461 -18.10 27.98 0.55
C LEU A 461 -19.28 27.03 0.41
N ASN A 462 -19.57 26.52 -0.79
CA ASN A 462 -20.51 25.42 -0.97
C ASN A 462 -19.96 24.12 -0.38
N GLY A 463 -18.68 23.83 -0.62
CA GLY A 463 -17.99 22.68 -0.01
C GLY A 463 -18.05 22.72 1.51
N PHE A 464 -17.89 23.91 2.08
CA PHE A 464 -18.05 24.15 3.51
C PHE A 464 -19.47 23.80 4.02
N PHE A 465 -20.51 24.31 3.37
CA PHE A 465 -21.89 24.01 3.74
C PHE A 465 -22.20 22.52 3.64
N VAL A 466 -21.69 21.85 2.60
CA VAL A 466 -21.82 20.41 2.41
C VAL A 466 -21.18 19.66 3.58
N LEU A 467 -19.92 19.96 3.91
CA LEU A 467 -19.21 19.34 5.04
C LEU A 467 -20.00 19.48 6.34
N ALA A 468 -20.44 20.70 6.66
CA ALA A 468 -21.21 20.96 7.87
C ALA A 468 -22.53 20.17 7.88
N ARG A 469 -23.31 20.27 6.79
CA ARG A 469 -24.65 19.68 6.72
C ARG A 469 -24.64 18.15 6.74
N CYS A 470 -23.54 17.51 6.30
CA CYS A 470 -23.39 16.07 6.39
C CYS A 470 -23.56 15.54 7.82
N ILE A 471 -23.18 16.30 8.85
CA ILE A 471 -23.35 15.93 10.26
C ILE A 471 -24.84 15.69 10.57
N GLY A 472 -25.71 16.64 10.20
CA GLY A 472 -27.16 16.52 10.36
C GLY A 472 -27.78 15.42 9.51
N LEU A 473 -27.33 15.25 8.27
CA LEU A 473 -27.83 14.18 7.37
C LEU A 473 -27.52 12.77 7.92
N ILE A 474 -26.32 12.57 8.46
CA ILE A 474 -25.93 11.35 9.17
C ILE A 474 -26.86 11.16 10.38
N GLY A 475 -27.02 12.21 11.18
CA GLY A 475 -27.88 12.21 12.37
C GLY A 475 -29.31 11.78 12.06
N HIS A 476 -29.95 12.40 11.06
CA HIS A 476 -31.28 12.05 10.60
C HIS A 476 -31.39 10.62 10.07
N THR A 477 -30.38 10.14 9.33
CA THR A 477 -30.38 8.77 8.81
C THR A 477 -30.36 7.74 9.95
N PHE A 478 -29.48 7.93 10.94
CA PHE A 478 -29.45 7.07 12.12
C PHE A 478 -30.73 7.17 12.94
N ASP A 479 -31.30 8.36 13.01
CA ASP A 479 -32.55 8.58 13.74
C ASP A 479 -33.70 7.77 13.15
N GLN A 480 -33.89 7.80 11.82
CA GLN A 480 -34.93 6.99 11.16
C GLN A 480 -34.72 5.49 11.35
N LYS A 481 -33.46 5.02 11.34
CA LYS A 481 -33.12 3.61 11.59
C LYS A 481 -33.43 3.20 13.03
N ARG A 482 -33.04 4.03 14.02
CA ARG A 482 -33.36 3.77 15.44
C ARG A 482 -34.86 3.75 15.70
N LEU A 483 -35.59 4.69 15.09
CA LEU A 483 -37.04 4.80 15.17
C LEU A 483 -37.78 3.69 14.40
N LYS A 484 -37.07 2.82 13.66
CA LYS A 484 -37.64 1.74 12.84
C LYS A 484 -38.78 2.24 11.94
N GLN A 485 -38.60 3.42 11.35
CA GLN A 485 -39.65 4.08 10.56
C GLN A 485 -39.94 3.28 9.29
N PRO A 486 -41.23 3.05 8.93
CA PRO A 486 -41.60 2.29 7.74
C PRO A 486 -41.35 3.09 6.46
N LEU A 487 -41.43 2.42 5.32
CA LEU A 487 -41.35 3.04 3.99
C LEU A 487 -42.26 4.28 3.89
N TYR A 488 -41.72 5.38 3.35
CA TYR A 488 -42.49 6.60 3.09
C TYR A 488 -43.12 6.57 1.69
N ARG A 489 -44.40 6.93 1.60
CA ARG A 489 -45.10 7.22 0.35
C ARG A 489 -45.79 8.57 0.51
N HIS A 490 -45.62 9.47 -0.45
CA HIS A 490 -46.21 10.80 -0.39
C HIS A 490 -47.75 10.71 -0.50
N PRO A 491 -48.51 11.47 0.32
CA PRO A 491 -49.98 11.45 0.28
C PRO A 491 -50.53 11.93 -1.06
N TRP A 492 -51.70 11.42 -1.47
CA TRP A 492 -52.30 11.79 -2.75
C TRP A 492 -52.97 13.16 -2.69
N GLU A 493 -53.50 13.53 -1.53
CA GLU A 493 -54.12 14.82 -1.24
C GLU A 493 -53.15 16.00 -1.35
N ASP A 494 -51.84 15.75 -1.24
CA ASP A 494 -50.78 16.75 -1.40
C ASP A 494 -50.33 16.91 -2.87
N VAL A 495 -50.88 16.13 -3.81
CA VAL A 495 -50.52 16.14 -5.23
C VAL A 495 -51.68 16.68 -6.08
N LEU A 496 -51.45 17.80 -6.77
CA LEU A 496 -52.39 18.31 -7.76
C LEU A 496 -52.27 17.52 -9.07
N TYR A 497 -53.27 16.68 -9.36
CA TYR A 497 -53.39 15.96 -10.63
C TYR A 497 -54.20 16.79 -11.64
N THR A 498 -53.52 17.45 -12.59
CA THR A 498 -54.18 18.19 -13.68
C THR A 498 -54.52 17.24 -14.83
N LYS A 499 -55.75 17.36 -15.36
CA LYS A 499 -56.20 16.60 -16.53
C LYS A 499 -55.63 17.15 -17.84
#